data_AF-A0A2K8VDQ0-F1
#
_entry.id   AF-A0A2K8VDQ0-F1
#
_cell.length_a   1.000
_cell.length_b   1.000
_cell.length_c   1.000
_cell.angle_alpha   90.00
_cell.angle_beta   90.00
_cell.angle_gamma   90.00
#
_symmetry.space_group_name_H-M   'P 1'
#
loop_
_entity.id
_entity.type
_entity.pdbx_description
1 polymer ?
#
loop_
_entity_poly.entity_id
_entity_poly.type
_entity_poly.pdbx_seq_one_letter_code
_entity_poly.pdbx_strand_id
1 'polypeptide(L)'
;MNRTLILLLIFISNLSFSQSLLDMTEEEIKKGDLERAKRQINILKNSESGFCGNSVAKIKGEISFLESKIAIKEKDYDKSLEILNSIKEECVFGNNCEKRDSLKIETLFMKYGKRTILSSFKNKEKLKIISLNHFHYQVYLENIDYKFIFFSNGYEKNYEHPKYGTISKRESNNSFIDMCKELKFYKLIIE
;
A
#
# COMPACT_ATOMS: atom_id res chain seq x y z
N MET A 1 36.47 -5.98 -22.32
CA MET A 1 35.61 -5.51 -21.21
C MET A 1 34.20 -6.00 -21.47
N ASN A 2 33.68 -6.88 -20.62
CA ASN A 2 32.48 -7.67 -20.92
C ASN A 2 31.23 -6.75 -20.92
N ARG A 3 30.54 -6.63 -22.06
CA ARG A 3 29.35 -5.75 -22.22
C ARG A 3 28.27 -6.02 -21.16
N THR A 4 28.18 -7.25 -20.68
CA THR A 4 27.29 -7.68 -19.59
C THR A 4 27.62 -7.02 -18.26
N LEU A 5 28.90 -6.79 -17.96
CA LEU A 5 29.34 -6.15 -16.70
C LEU A 5 29.00 -4.64 -16.70
N ILE A 6 29.11 -3.99 -17.85
CA ILE A 6 28.78 -2.57 -18.02
C ILE A 6 27.27 -2.35 -17.86
N LEU A 7 26.45 -3.21 -18.46
CA LEU A 7 24.99 -3.16 -18.33
C LEU A 7 24.54 -3.42 -16.88
N LEU A 8 25.18 -4.36 -16.17
CA LEU A 8 24.89 -4.64 -14.76
C LEU A 8 25.21 -3.43 -13.85
N LEU A 9 26.34 -2.76 -14.08
CA LEU A 9 26.75 -1.58 -13.31
C LEU A 9 25.83 -0.37 -13.54
N ILE A 10 25.37 -0.17 -14.77
CA ILE A 10 24.36 0.86 -15.09
C ILE A 10 23.03 0.53 -14.39
N PHE A 11 22.64 -0.74 -14.32
CA PHE A 11 21.40 -1.14 -13.65
C PHE A 11 21.45 -0.92 -12.12
N ILE A 12 22.57 -1.29 -11.48
CA ILE A 12 22.75 -1.13 -10.03
C ILE A 12 22.82 0.36 -9.63
N SER A 13 23.51 1.19 -10.41
CA SER A 13 23.64 2.63 -10.11
C SER A 13 22.30 3.36 -10.21
N ASN A 14 21.46 3.04 -11.20
CA ASN A 14 20.12 3.62 -11.33
C ASN A 14 19.16 3.22 -10.20
N LEU A 15 19.25 1.98 -9.71
CA LEU A 15 18.42 1.50 -8.60
C LEU A 15 18.79 2.21 -7.29
N SER A 16 20.10 2.34 -7.00
CA SER A 16 20.60 3.06 -5.82
C SER A 16 20.28 4.54 -5.85
N PHE A 17 20.33 5.17 -7.03
CA PHE A 17 19.92 6.57 -7.21
C PHE A 17 18.44 6.78 -6.89
N SER A 18 17.57 5.92 -7.43
CA SER A 18 16.12 6.03 -7.21
C SER A 18 15.75 5.87 -5.74
N GLN A 19 16.34 4.88 -5.04
CA GLN A 19 16.11 4.70 -3.61
C GLN A 19 16.60 5.90 -2.79
N SER A 20 17.80 6.39 -3.06
CA SER A 20 18.32 7.58 -2.37
C SER A 20 17.43 8.80 -2.57
N LEU A 21 16.87 8.98 -3.77
CA LEU A 21 16.00 10.12 -4.06
C LEU A 21 14.62 9.97 -3.40
N LEU A 22 14.08 8.75 -3.30
CA LEU A 22 12.88 8.46 -2.51
C LEU A 22 13.09 8.82 -1.03
N ASP A 23 14.20 8.40 -0.43
CA ASP A 23 14.52 8.69 0.97
C ASP A 23 14.69 10.20 1.21
N MET A 24 15.35 10.91 0.29
CA MET A 24 15.45 12.37 0.37
C MET A 24 14.08 13.05 0.27
N THR A 25 13.22 12.58 -0.63
CA THR A 25 11.85 13.11 -0.80
C THR A 25 11.04 12.95 0.48
N GLU A 26 11.11 11.77 1.09
CA GLU A 26 10.47 11.46 2.36
C GLU A 26 10.93 12.40 3.49
N GLU A 27 12.22 12.73 3.55
CA GLU A 27 12.77 13.68 4.53
C GLU A 27 12.30 15.12 4.28
N GLU A 28 12.22 15.58 3.03
CA GLU A 28 11.68 16.91 2.73
C GLU A 28 10.19 17.02 3.10
N ILE A 29 9.40 15.96 2.87
CA ILE A 29 8.00 15.88 3.34
C ILE A 29 7.91 15.99 4.87
N LYS A 30 8.81 15.32 5.60
CA LYS A 30 8.85 15.40 7.07
C LYS A 30 9.15 16.81 7.55
N LYS A 31 10.11 17.50 6.90
CA LYS A 31 10.49 18.89 7.19
C LYS A 31 9.43 19.91 6.77
N GLY A 32 8.50 19.53 5.90
CA GLY A 32 7.47 20.42 5.36
C GLY A 32 7.91 21.23 4.14
N ASP A 33 9.08 20.92 3.55
CA ASP A 33 9.50 21.50 2.26
C ASP A 33 8.81 20.75 1.11
N LEU A 34 7.51 21.01 0.97
CA LEU A 34 6.66 20.31 0.00
C LEU A 34 7.03 20.66 -1.44
N GLU A 35 7.51 21.88 -1.70
CA GLU A 35 7.93 22.30 -3.03
C GLU A 35 9.16 21.54 -3.50
N ARG A 36 10.14 21.32 -2.61
CA ARG A 36 11.29 20.48 -2.94
C ARG A 36 10.91 19.01 -3.10
N ALA A 37 10.03 18.49 -2.24
CA ALA A 37 9.53 17.13 -2.37
C ALA A 37 8.84 16.90 -3.73
N LYS A 38 7.95 17.82 -4.16
CA LYS A 38 7.29 17.76 -5.48
C LYS A 38 8.29 17.78 -6.63
N ARG A 39 9.34 18.61 -6.57
CA ARG A 39 10.40 18.63 -7.59
C ARG A 39 11.12 17.28 -7.67
N GLN A 40 11.44 16.67 -6.54
CA GLN A 40 12.09 15.36 -6.50
C GLN A 40 11.20 14.24 -7.03
N ILE A 41 9.90 14.28 -6.73
CA ILE A 41 8.90 13.36 -7.31
C ILE A 41 8.86 13.50 -8.83
N ASN A 42 8.89 14.73 -9.36
CA ASN A 42 8.92 14.93 -10.80
C ASN A 42 10.20 14.35 -11.45
N ILE A 43 11.34 14.45 -10.78
CA ILE A 43 12.58 13.79 -11.23
C ILE A 43 12.42 12.27 -11.25
N LEU A 44 11.87 11.69 -10.17
CA LEU A 44 11.62 10.25 -10.06
C LEU A 44 10.73 9.74 -11.21
N LYS A 45 9.59 10.41 -11.46
CA LYS A 45 8.66 10.06 -12.55
C LYS A 45 9.31 10.06 -13.93
N ASN A 46 10.20 11.02 -14.19
CA ASN A 46 10.91 11.12 -15.47
C ASN A 46 12.10 10.15 -15.59
N SER A 47 12.60 9.62 -14.46
CA SER A 47 13.69 8.63 -14.43
C SER A 47 13.21 7.19 -14.65
N GLU A 48 11.90 6.94 -14.60
CA GLU A 48 11.31 5.60 -14.75
C GLU A 48 11.51 4.96 -16.14
N SER A 49 11.96 5.74 -17.14
CA SER A 49 12.16 5.29 -18.53
C SER A 49 13.24 4.21 -18.73
N GLY A 50 13.96 3.79 -17.67
CA GLY A 50 15.03 2.80 -17.73
C GLY A 50 14.78 1.47 -17.00
N PHE A 51 13.62 1.28 -16.36
CA PHE A 51 13.34 0.09 -15.54
C PHE A 51 12.40 -0.90 -16.27
N CYS A 52 12.63 -2.20 -16.07
CA CYS A 52 11.76 -3.27 -16.59
C CYS A 52 11.05 -4.01 -15.45
N GLY A 53 9.78 -4.38 -15.65
CA GLY A 53 9.04 -5.30 -14.78
C GLY A 53 8.73 -4.77 -13.37
N ASN A 54 8.89 -5.62 -12.35
CA ASN A 54 8.46 -5.39 -10.96
C ASN A 54 9.09 -4.15 -10.31
N SER A 55 10.32 -3.78 -10.68
CA SER A 55 11.00 -2.60 -10.13
C SER A 55 10.27 -1.30 -10.50
N VAL A 56 9.69 -1.21 -11.69
CA VAL A 56 8.86 -0.06 -12.10
C VAL A 56 7.62 0.03 -11.22
N ALA A 57 6.93 -1.11 -11.04
CA ALA A 57 5.72 -1.17 -10.24
C ALA A 57 5.98 -0.77 -8.78
N LYS A 58 7.13 -1.18 -8.22
CA LYS A 58 7.58 -0.76 -6.89
C LYS A 58 7.82 0.75 -6.82
N ILE A 59 8.60 1.32 -7.74
CA ILE A 59 8.92 2.75 -7.75
C ILE A 59 7.65 3.59 -7.89
N LYS A 60 6.73 3.21 -8.79
CA LYS A 60 5.42 3.88 -8.95
C LYS A 60 4.58 3.85 -7.69
N GLY A 61 4.57 2.72 -6.98
CA GLY A 61 3.88 2.58 -5.70
C GLY A 61 4.47 3.49 -4.63
N GLU A 62 5.81 3.55 -4.52
CA GLU A 62 6.50 4.44 -3.58
C GLU A 62 6.28 5.92 -3.92
N ILE A 63 6.32 6.31 -5.21
CA ILE A 63 6.00 7.68 -5.65
C ILE A 63 4.57 8.04 -5.26
N SER A 64 3.60 7.19 -5.56
CA SER A 64 2.19 7.42 -5.20
C SER A 64 2.02 7.53 -3.68
N PHE A 65 2.76 6.73 -2.91
CA PHE A 65 2.78 6.83 -1.45
C PHE A 65 3.31 8.20 -0.99
N LEU A 66 4.41 8.70 -1.55
CA LEU A 66 4.94 10.03 -1.24
C LEU A 66 3.98 11.16 -1.67
N GLU A 67 3.34 11.05 -2.83
CA GLU A 67 2.34 12.03 -3.29
C GLU A 67 1.13 12.10 -2.35
N SER A 68 0.66 10.96 -1.84
CA SER A 68 -0.42 10.95 -0.84
C SER A 68 0.01 11.62 0.46
N LYS A 69 1.25 11.42 0.92
CA LYS A 69 1.80 12.12 2.10
C LYS A 69 1.91 13.64 1.90
N ILE A 70 2.26 14.09 0.70
CA ILE A 70 2.23 15.53 0.36
C ILE A 70 0.80 16.04 0.46
N ALA A 71 -0.18 15.35 -0.16
CA ALA A 71 -1.59 15.74 -0.08
C ALA A 71 -2.10 15.82 1.36
N ILE A 72 -1.69 14.88 2.24
CA ILE A 72 -1.99 14.93 3.68
C ILE A 72 -1.41 16.19 4.34
N LYS A 73 -0.15 16.55 4.04
CA LYS A 73 0.49 17.76 4.56
C LYS A 73 -0.20 19.05 4.05
N GLU A 74 -0.75 19.00 2.84
CA GLU A 74 -1.58 20.06 2.26
C GLU A 74 -3.02 20.06 2.78
N LYS A 75 -3.39 19.10 3.64
CA LYS A 75 -4.75 18.85 4.15
C LYS A 75 -5.77 18.48 3.07
N ASP A 76 -5.31 18.05 1.90
CA ASP A 76 -6.13 17.50 0.83
C ASP A 76 -6.31 15.99 1.03
N TYR A 77 -7.14 15.64 2.02
CA TYR A 77 -7.35 14.25 2.42
C TYR A 77 -8.08 13.43 1.34
N ASP A 78 -8.92 14.08 0.53
CA ASP A 78 -9.63 13.41 -0.56
C ASP A 78 -8.67 12.96 -1.65
N LYS A 79 -7.78 13.85 -2.09
CA LYS A 79 -6.72 13.50 -3.04
C LYS A 79 -5.79 12.44 -2.49
N SER A 80 -5.43 12.50 -1.21
CA SER A 80 -4.63 11.46 -0.57
C SER A 80 -5.30 10.08 -0.67
N LEU A 81 -6.60 9.99 -0.31
CA LEU A 81 -7.35 8.74 -0.39
C LEU A 81 -7.53 8.26 -1.83
N GLU A 82 -7.76 9.16 -2.78
CA GLU A 82 -7.83 8.84 -4.20
C GLU A 82 -6.54 8.17 -4.69
N ILE A 83 -5.38 8.79 -4.41
CA ILE A 83 -4.06 8.25 -4.76
C ILE A 83 -3.84 6.88 -4.09
N LEU A 84 -4.11 6.77 -2.79
CA LEU A 84 -3.91 5.51 -2.05
C LEU A 84 -4.81 4.37 -2.53
N ASN A 85 -6.00 4.69 -3.06
CA ASN A 85 -6.92 3.73 -3.64
C ASN A 85 -6.58 3.39 -5.09
N SER A 86 -5.90 4.27 -5.82
CA SER A 86 -5.48 4.05 -7.20
C SER A 86 -4.23 3.19 -7.32
N ILE A 87 -3.47 2.98 -6.24
CA ILE A 87 -2.32 2.07 -6.20
C ILE A 87 -2.83 0.63 -6.40
N LYS A 88 -2.85 0.22 -7.66
CA LYS A 88 -3.29 -1.10 -8.14
C LYS A 88 -2.13 -2.09 -8.22
N GLU A 89 -0.90 -1.60 -8.18
CA GLU A 89 0.30 -2.43 -8.25
C GLU A 89 0.36 -3.35 -7.03
N GLU A 90 0.22 -4.64 -7.28
CA GLU A 90 0.05 -5.64 -6.25
C GLU A 90 1.28 -5.72 -5.32
N CYS A 91 1.04 -6.04 -4.06
CA CYS A 91 2.08 -6.21 -3.04
C CYS A 91 3.10 -7.29 -3.45
N VAL A 92 2.68 -8.25 -4.29
CA VAL A 92 3.55 -9.28 -4.88
C VAL A 92 4.65 -8.71 -5.78
N PHE A 93 4.53 -7.46 -6.22
CA PHE A 93 5.55 -6.76 -7.00
C PHE A 93 6.45 -5.86 -6.15
N GLY A 94 6.45 -6.05 -4.82
CA GLY A 94 7.37 -5.39 -3.89
C GLY A 94 6.85 -4.08 -3.27
N ASN A 95 5.57 -3.76 -3.47
CA ASN A 95 4.92 -2.62 -2.83
C ASN A 95 4.57 -2.90 -1.37
N ASN A 96 4.78 -1.90 -0.51
CA ASN A 96 4.45 -2.01 0.90
C ASN A 96 2.98 -1.67 1.18
N CYS A 97 2.11 -2.65 0.91
CA CYS A 97 0.67 -2.48 1.10
C CYS A 97 0.25 -2.30 2.56
N GLU A 98 1.01 -2.83 3.52
CA GLU A 98 0.75 -2.59 4.93
C GLU A 98 0.90 -1.09 5.27
N LYS A 99 1.98 -0.45 4.83
CA LYS A 99 2.17 1.00 5.00
C LYS A 99 1.07 1.78 4.32
N ARG A 100 0.71 1.42 3.08
CA ARG A 100 -0.39 2.05 2.33
C ARG A 100 -1.71 1.97 3.11
N ASP A 101 -2.07 0.79 3.58
CA ASP A 101 -3.36 0.57 4.23
C ASP A 101 -3.42 1.22 5.62
N SER A 102 -2.30 1.28 6.36
CA SER A 102 -2.19 2.11 7.56
C SER A 102 -2.35 3.61 7.25
N LEU A 103 -1.71 4.11 6.20
CA LEU A 103 -1.80 5.53 5.83
C LEU A 103 -3.22 5.92 5.40
N LYS A 104 -3.98 5.00 4.78
CA LYS A 104 -5.42 5.21 4.51
C LYS A 104 -6.19 5.43 5.81
N ILE A 105 -5.97 4.60 6.84
CA ILE A 105 -6.64 4.75 8.15
C ILE A 105 -6.26 6.09 8.80
N GLU A 106 -4.97 6.44 8.82
CA GLU A 106 -4.52 7.72 9.35
C GLU A 106 -5.16 8.90 8.60
N THR A 107 -5.24 8.82 7.27
CA THR A 107 -5.89 9.85 6.45
C THR A 107 -7.38 9.95 6.78
N LEU A 108 -8.07 8.81 6.95
CA LEU A 108 -9.47 8.78 7.39
C LEU A 108 -9.64 9.39 8.79
N PHE A 109 -8.71 9.16 9.72
CA PHE A 109 -8.71 9.81 11.04
C PHE A 109 -8.56 11.32 10.93
N MET A 110 -7.67 11.81 10.06
CA MET A 110 -7.49 13.25 9.85
C MET A 110 -8.73 13.88 9.19
N LYS A 111 -9.37 13.17 8.25
CA LYS A 111 -10.54 13.68 7.52
C LYS A 111 -11.82 13.70 8.36
N TYR A 112 -12.13 12.58 9.01
CA TYR A 112 -13.43 12.36 9.66
C TYR A 112 -13.37 12.29 11.20
N GLY A 113 -12.17 12.34 11.77
CA GLY A 113 -11.92 12.19 13.20
C GLY A 113 -11.82 10.73 13.66
N LYS A 114 -10.89 10.46 14.59
CA LYS A 114 -10.62 9.10 15.11
C LYS A 114 -11.90 8.39 15.58
N ARG A 115 -12.72 9.05 16.40
CA ARG A 115 -13.96 8.48 16.97
C ARG A 115 -14.93 7.98 15.89
N THR A 116 -15.14 8.77 14.83
CA THR A 116 -16.02 8.42 13.72
C THR A 116 -15.53 7.16 13.01
N ILE A 117 -14.23 7.09 12.72
CA ILE A 117 -13.64 5.94 12.04
C ILE A 117 -13.70 4.69 12.92
N LEU A 118 -13.29 4.77 14.19
CA LEU A 118 -13.39 3.64 15.13
C LEU A 118 -14.81 3.09 15.20
N SER A 119 -15.81 3.98 15.32
CA SER A 119 -17.22 3.57 15.35
C SER A 119 -17.68 2.89 14.06
N SER A 120 -17.12 3.30 12.92
CA SER A 120 -17.43 2.74 11.60
C SER A 120 -16.90 1.31 11.44
N PHE A 121 -15.86 0.94 12.18
CA PHE A 121 -15.29 -0.41 12.20
C PHE A 121 -15.87 -1.31 13.30
N LYS A 122 -16.43 -0.74 14.38
CA LYS A 122 -16.75 -1.45 15.65
C LYS A 122 -17.70 -2.65 15.55
N ASN A 123 -18.48 -2.79 14.46
CA ASN A 123 -19.42 -3.92 14.27
C ASN A 123 -19.38 -4.48 12.84
N LYS A 124 -18.26 -4.33 12.12
CA LYS A 124 -18.18 -4.82 10.75
C LYS A 124 -17.87 -6.30 10.74
N GLU A 125 -18.85 -7.12 10.41
CA GLU A 125 -18.70 -8.57 10.22
C GLU A 125 -18.60 -8.95 8.73
N LYS A 126 -19.29 -8.20 7.85
CA LYS A 126 -19.38 -8.52 6.43
C LYS A 126 -18.20 -7.96 5.65
N LEU A 127 -17.31 -8.86 5.24
CA LEU A 127 -16.25 -8.62 4.26
C LEU A 127 -16.72 -8.97 2.85
N LYS A 128 -16.31 -8.16 1.87
CA LYS A 128 -16.44 -8.50 0.45
C LYS A 128 -15.06 -8.74 -0.15
N ILE A 129 -14.87 -9.89 -0.79
CA ILE A 129 -13.66 -10.16 -1.59
C ILE A 129 -13.84 -9.47 -2.95
N ILE A 130 -12.85 -8.68 -3.39
CA ILE A 130 -13.00 -7.82 -4.58
C ILE A 130 -12.15 -8.29 -5.77
N SER A 131 -11.04 -9.02 -5.55
CA SER A 131 -10.15 -9.41 -6.64
C SER A 131 -10.03 -10.93 -6.81
N LEU A 132 -9.87 -11.33 -8.09
CA LEU A 132 -9.66 -12.70 -8.55
C LEU A 132 -8.34 -13.31 -8.03
N ASN A 133 -7.39 -12.48 -7.58
CA ASN A 133 -6.13 -12.91 -6.98
C ASN A 133 -6.26 -13.19 -5.46
N HIS A 134 -7.45 -13.04 -4.88
CA HIS A 134 -7.80 -13.42 -3.50
C HIS A 134 -6.96 -12.76 -2.38
N PHE A 135 -6.45 -11.56 -2.63
CA PHE A 135 -5.65 -10.84 -1.63
C PHE A 135 -6.20 -9.45 -1.26
N HIS A 136 -7.22 -8.98 -1.95
CA HIS A 136 -7.85 -7.69 -1.67
C HIS A 136 -9.26 -7.87 -1.11
N TYR A 137 -9.47 -7.25 0.05
CA TYR A 137 -10.70 -7.30 0.81
C TYR A 137 -11.31 -5.89 0.90
N GLN A 138 -12.64 -5.83 0.87
CA GLN A 138 -13.42 -4.63 1.10
C GLN A 138 -14.19 -4.73 2.40
N VAL A 139 -14.26 -3.61 3.10
CA VAL A 139 -15.33 -3.33 4.05
C VAL A 139 -15.97 -2.00 3.69
N TYR A 140 -17.30 -1.94 3.76
CA TYR A 140 -18.03 -0.71 3.54
C TYR A 140 -18.31 -0.01 4.88
N LEU A 141 -17.83 1.22 5.00
CA LEU A 141 -17.94 2.07 6.18
C LEU A 141 -19.12 3.03 5.99
N GLU A 142 -20.32 2.54 6.31
CA GLU A 142 -21.61 3.23 6.11
C GLU A 142 -21.63 4.68 6.63
N ASN A 143 -21.10 4.93 7.83
CA ASN A 143 -21.16 6.24 8.47
C ASN A 143 -20.41 7.35 7.71
N ILE A 144 -19.52 6.97 6.79
CA ILE A 144 -18.69 7.89 6.01
C ILE A 144 -18.76 7.61 4.51
N ASP A 145 -19.71 6.76 4.08
CA ASP A 145 -19.88 6.30 2.69
C ASP A 145 -18.55 5.96 1.99
N TYR A 146 -17.73 5.14 2.65
CA TYR A 146 -16.38 4.82 2.17
C TYR A 146 -16.16 3.31 2.05
N LYS A 147 -15.60 2.90 0.91
CA LYS A 147 -15.18 1.51 0.67
C LYS A 147 -13.70 1.37 1.02
N PHE A 148 -13.42 0.84 2.21
CA PHE A 148 -12.05 0.58 2.62
C PHE A 148 -11.57 -0.72 1.99
N ILE A 149 -10.60 -0.59 1.08
CA ILE A 149 -9.93 -1.70 0.40
C ILE A 149 -8.56 -1.89 1.01
N PHE A 150 -8.28 -3.11 1.46
CA PHE A 150 -6.99 -3.47 2.04
C PHE A 150 -6.47 -4.80 1.49
N PHE A 151 -5.17 -4.98 1.62
CA PHE A 151 -4.50 -6.23 1.28
C PHE A 151 -4.37 -7.13 2.50
N SER A 152 -4.59 -8.43 2.30
CA SER A 152 -4.21 -9.47 3.25
C SER A 152 -3.81 -10.71 2.45
N ASN A 153 -2.80 -11.44 2.94
CA ASN A 153 -2.39 -12.71 2.34
C ASN A 153 -3.45 -13.83 2.52
N GLY A 154 -4.53 -13.54 3.27
CA GLY A 154 -5.50 -14.54 3.70
C GLY A 154 -4.86 -15.52 4.70
N TYR A 155 -5.69 -16.28 5.40
CA TYR A 155 -5.21 -17.47 6.10
C TYR A 155 -5.23 -18.62 5.10
N GLU A 156 -4.05 -19.04 4.62
CA GLU A 156 -3.91 -20.34 3.98
C GLU A 156 -3.93 -21.41 5.07
N LYS A 157 -5.03 -22.15 5.16
CA LYS A 157 -5.05 -23.38 5.95
C LYS A 157 -4.53 -24.51 5.10
N ASN A 158 -3.58 -25.25 5.67
CA ASN A 158 -3.05 -26.45 5.10
C ASN A 158 -3.92 -27.62 5.52
N TYR A 159 -4.39 -28.39 4.54
CA TYR A 159 -5.15 -29.62 4.76
C TYR A 159 -4.33 -30.78 4.21
N GLU A 160 -4.21 -31.85 4.98
CA GLU A 160 -3.65 -33.08 4.44
C GLU A 160 -4.68 -33.78 3.55
N HIS A 161 -4.37 -33.91 2.27
CA HIS A 161 -5.17 -34.67 1.32
C HIS A 161 -4.52 -36.04 1.07
N PRO A 162 -5.25 -37.16 1.29
CA PRO A 162 -4.69 -38.52 1.19
C PRO A 162 -4.00 -38.84 -0.14
N LYS A 163 -4.42 -38.18 -1.23
CA LYS A 163 -3.89 -38.39 -2.59
C LYS A 163 -2.90 -37.31 -3.06
N TYR A 164 -2.97 -36.11 -2.50
CA TYR A 164 -2.28 -34.92 -3.06
C TYR A 164 -1.31 -34.26 -2.07
N GLY A 165 -1.12 -34.84 -0.88
CA GLY A 165 -0.30 -34.24 0.17
C GLY A 165 -0.96 -32.99 0.75
N THR A 166 -0.16 -32.06 1.24
CA THR A 166 -0.67 -30.81 1.83
C THR A 166 -1.27 -29.90 0.76
N ILE A 167 -2.56 -29.60 0.87
CA ILE A 167 -3.28 -28.63 0.05
C ILE A 167 -3.51 -27.37 0.88
N SER A 168 -3.03 -26.23 0.40
CA SER A 168 -3.36 -24.93 0.97
C SER A 168 -4.68 -24.43 0.40
N LYS A 169 -5.68 -24.21 1.25
CA LYS A 169 -6.96 -23.59 0.88
C LYS A 169 -7.14 -22.32 1.69
N ARG A 170 -7.47 -21.23 0.99
CA ARG A 170 -7.86 -19.97 1.65
C ARG A 170 -9.31 -20.09 2.11
N GLU A 171 -9.54 -19.98 3.41
CA GLU A 171 -10.89 -19.91 3.96
C GLU A 171 -11.41 -18.48 3.90
N SER A 172 -12.56 -18.28 3.26
CA SER A 172 -13.26 -17.00 3.15
C SER A 172 -14.15 -16.66 4.35
N ASN A 173 -14.23 -17.55 5.35
CA ASN A 173 -15.20 -17.48 6.45
C ASN A 173 -14.70 -16.75 7.71
N ASN A 174 -13.56 -16.07 7.65
CA ASN A 174 -13.06 -15.35 8.81
C ASN A 174 -13.81 -14.03 9.00
N SER A 175 -14.21 -13.73 10.24
CA SER A 175 -14.74 -12.41 10.60
C SER A 175 -13.72 -11.33 10.22
N PHE A 176 -14.18 -10.14 9.85
CA PHE A 176 -13.31 -8.98 9.58
C PHE A 176 -12.25 -8.78 10.68
N ILE A 177 -12.69 -8.89 11.93
CA ILE A 177 -11.84 -8.75 13.11
C ILE A 177 -10.74 -9.80 13.10
N ASP A 178 -11.07 -11.08 12.88
CA ASP A 178 -10.07 -12.15 12.85
C ASP A 178 -9.08 -12.00 11.71
N MET A 179 -9.54 -11.56 10.54
CA MET A 179 -8.67 -11.32 9.39
C MET A 179 -7.70 -10.16 9.62
N CYS A 180 -8.17 -9.11 10.30
CA CYS A 180 -7.37 -7.91 10.47
C CYS A 180 -6.35 -8.03 11.60
N LYS A 181 -6.46 -8.97 12.55
CA LYS A 181 -5.52 -9.12 13.69
C LYS A 181 -4.04 -9.10 13.30
N GLU A 182 -3.69 -9.68 12.15
CA GLU A 182 -2.31 -9.74 11.65
C GLU A 182 -1.88 -8.50 10.84
N LEU A 183 -2.80 -7.57 10.58
CA LEU A 183 -2.56 -6.39 9.75
C LEU A 183 -2.14 -5.21 10.61
N LYS A 184 -1.11 -4.47 10.18
CA LYS A 184 -0.57 -3.33 10.94
C LYS A 184 -1.62 -2.26 11.26
N PHE A 185 -2.56 -2.01 10.37
CA PHE A 185 -3.60 -1.01 10.60
C PHE A 185 -4.64 -1.44 11.64
N TYR A 186 -4.73 -2.72 12.00
CA TYR A 186 -5.72 -3.20 12.97
C TYR A 186 -5.55 -2.58 14.34
N LYS A 187 -4.30 -2.43 14.80
CA LYS A 187 -3.99 -1.72 16.04
C LYS A 187 -4.52 -0.28 16.03
N LEU A 188 -4.56 0.37 14.86
CA LEU A 188 -5.08 1.72 14.76
C LEU A 188 -6.61 1.78 15.00
N ILE A 189 -7.35 0.72 14.64
CA ILE A 189 -8.81 0.72 14.64
C ILE A 189 -9.46 -0.04 15.81
N ILE A 190 -8.68 -0.79 16.60
CA ILE A 190 -9.17 -1.58 17.74
C ILE A 190 -8.62 -1.07 19.08
N GLU A 191 -7.45 -0.39 19.10
CA GLU A 191 -6.83 0.24 20.28
C GLU A 191 -7.05 1.78 20.34
#